data_AF-A0A9W8JF11-F1
#
_entry.id   AF-A0A9W8JF11-F1
#
_cell.length_a   1.000
_cell.length_b   1.000
_cell.length_c   1.000
_cell.angle_alpha   90.00
_cell.angle_beta   90.00
_cell.angle_gamma   90.00
#
_symmetry.space_group_name_H-M   'P 1'
#
loop_
_entity.id
_entity.type
_entity.pdbx_description
1 polymer ?
#
loop_
_entity_poly.entity_id
_entity_poly.type
_entity_poly.pdbx_seq_one_letter_code
_entity_poly.pdbx_strand_id
1 'polypeptide(L)'
;MFTYCIEELQFRAKEHPNSPNGAIRVYNGDVYKSDTAVSEEAKLALQRAVQVLEDIPAAQKDWHPGSDGKVFDLVHPSLFPLIYGTSKILPIGTPMTTLEDCIKRCGEGEVLPDPKNEIPNLDVDDEDLWSTKFQWLPCEVDISGDKPKILTYINNLHPQHHKELYGLVENLIQASIPLWNLTLICSYDLFNTPSRVQYNKCAFVGDTRVPEQPEPQGFDSNVLQHESPTNLKEKYGDLPLHVIVKLANIELTPEKPEYEGGTWHIEGKLNEAVCATAVYYYSREKITRSSLAFRHQANEERFMEDSSELDSQEWLPNVYGLPPDGDTIQDVRSVETCEGRLITFPNILQHQVQPFNLADPTKPGHRKIVALFLVDPNIRIISTADVPCQRQDWWAEEVLKTSQSSSARPSLPDSNARGVYKLPSELQKIVFDGVDDFPIGMDKAKEYREKLMEEFVLKHQENFVGGDCTL
;
A
#
# COMPACT_ATOMS: atom_id res chain seq x y z
N MET A 1 3.98 28.87 23.45
CA MET A 1 3.53 28.12 22.25
C MET A 1 3.80 28.86 20.94
N PHE A 2 3.25 30.07 20.72
CA PHE A 2 3.39 30.78 19.43
C PHE A 2 4.86 30.97 18.98
N THR A 3 5.73 31.46 19.87
CA THR A 3 7.17 31.65 19.57
C THR A 3 7.85 30.35 19.17
N TYR A 4 7.61 29.26 19.92
CA TYR A 4 8.13 27.93 19.60
C TYR A 4 7.73 27.49 18.18
N CYS A 5 6.45 27.65 17.82
CA CYS A 5 5.97 27.29 16.48
C CYS A 5 6.69 28.10 15.38
N ILE A 6 6.93 29.39 15.60
CA ILE A 6 7.65 30.23 14.63
C ILE A 6 9.11 29.80 14.51
N GLU A 7 9.80 29.53 15.62
CA GLU A 7 11.18 29.06 15.64
C GLU A 7 11.33 27.70 14.94
N GLU A 8 10.43 26.75 15.23
CA GLU A 8 10.39 25.44 14.57
C GLU A 8 10.16 25.58 13.06
N LEU A 9 9.22 26.43 12.64
CA LEU A 9 8.96 26.69 11.22
C LEU A 9 10.17 27.31 10.52
N GLN A 10 10.85 28.26 11.16
CA GLN A 10 12.07 28.87 10.62
C GLN A 10 13.21 27.86 10.50
N PHE A 11 13.36 26.96 11.47
CA PHE A 11 14.34 25.87 11.41
C PHE A 11 14.03 24.93 10.25
N ARG A 12 12.80 24.42 10.16
CA ARG A 12 12.37 23.52 9.07
C ARG A 12 12.52 24.17 7.68
N ALA A 13 12.22 25.46 7.56
CA ALA A 13 12.38 26.19 6.30
C ALA A 13 13.84 26.32 5.86
N LYS A 14 14.80 26.39 6.81
CA LYS A 14 16.24 26.41 6.51
C LYS A 14 16.75 25.06 6.05
N GLU A 15 16.22 23.97 6.60
CA GLU A 15 16.63 22.59 6.26
C GLU A 15 16.00 22.11 4.94
N HIS A 16 14.81 22.60 4.59
CA HIS A 16 14.05 22.14 3.44
C HIS A 16 14.82 22.11 2.09
N PRO A 17 15.64 23.12 1.73
CA PRO A 17 16.43 23.07 0.49
C PRO A 17 17.42 21.89 0.40
N ASN A 18 17.84 21.35 1.55
CA ASN A 18 18.74 20.19 1.62
C ASN A 18 17.99 18.88 1.85
N SER A 19 16.67 18.93 2.01
CA SER A 19 15.85 17.76 2.27
C SER A 19 15.82 16.84 1.04
N PRO A 20 16.03 15.53 1.20
CA PRO A 20 16.04 14.61 0.08
C PRO A 20 14.72 14.67 -0.68
N ASN A 21 14.82 14.88 -2.00
CA ASN A 21 13.67 15.04 -2.89
C ASN A 21 12.66 16.12 -2.44
N GLY A 22 13.08 17.13 -1.67
CA GLY A 22 12.18 18.17 -1.15
C GLY A 22 11.17 17.64 -0.13
N ALA A 23 11.51 16.59 0.61
CA ALA A 23 10.62 16.02 1.62
C ALA A 23 10.33 17.02 2.75
N ILE A 24 9.09 17.01 3.24
CA ILE A 24 8.62 17.80 4.37
C ILE A 24 7.91 16.86 5.34
N ARG A 25 8.40 16.79 6.58
CA ARG A 25 7.73 16.09 7.68
C ARG A 25 6.43 16.82 8.03
N VAL A 26 5.28 16.18 7.84
CA VAL A 26 3.97 16.80 8.10
C VAL A 26 3.57 16.65 9.56
N TYR A 27 3.76 15.46 10.14
CA TYR A 27 3.36 15.14 11.51
C TYR A 27 4.46 14.42 12.30
N ASN A 28 4.29 14.37 13.62
CA ASN A 28 4.99 13.38 14.45
C ASN A 28 4.36 12.01 14.13
N GLY A 29 5.17 10.99 13.87
CA GLY A 29 4.73 9.73 13.23
C GLY A 29 5.28 9.54 11.80
N ASP A 30 6.28 10.35 11.42
CA ASP A 30 7.09 10.14 10.21
C ASP A 30 6.30 10.04 8.90
N VAL A 31 5.21 10.82 8.84
CA VAL A 31 4.51 11.15 7.59
C VAL A 31 5.26 12.26 6.87
N TYR A 32 5.78 11.95 5.69
CA TYR A 32 6.46 12.91 4.82
C TYR A 32 5.65 13.18 3.56
N LYS A 33 5.75 14.40 3.05
CA LYS A 33 5.25 14.75 1.72
C LYS A 33 6.35 15.39 0.88
N SER A 34 6.27 15.27 -0.43
CA SER A 34 7.05 16.06 -1.37
C SER A 34 6.20 16.46 -2.57
N ASP A 35 6.33 17.71 -2.97
CA ASP A 35 5.70 18.26 -4.18
C ASP A 35 6.70 18.34 -5.36
N THR A 36 7.94 17.86 -5.17
CA THR A 36 9.04 17.95 -6.14
C THR A 36 9.77 16.62 -6.37
N ALA A 37 9.42 15.56 -5.64
CA ALA A 37 10.10 14.26 -5.73
C ALA A 37 9.95 13.60 -7.12
N VAL A 38 8.82 13.85 -7.78
CA VAL A 38 8.54 13.35 -9.13
C VAL A 38 8.50 14.53 -10.08
N SER A 39 9.28 14.48 -11.17
CA SER A 39 9.33 15.56 -12.14
C SER A 39 8.02 15.67 -12.94
N GLU A 40 7.77 16.86 -13.49
CA GLU A 40 6.59 17.08 -14.32
C GLU A 40 6.60 16.18 -15.57
N GLU A 41 7.78 15.95 -16.16
CA GLU A 41 7.94 15.05 -17.31
C GLU A 41 7.57 13.61 -16.95
N ALA A 42 7.99 13.13 -15.78
CA ALA A 42 7.65 11.79 -15.29
C ALA A 42 6.15 11.67 -15.00
N LYS A 43 5.53 12.71 -14.41
CA LYS A 43 4.08 12.77 -14.18
C LYS A 43 3.28 12.69 -15.48
N LEU A 44 3.64 13.51 -16.48
CA LEU A 44 2.97 13.52 -17.79
C LEU A 44 3.18 12.22 -18.57
N ALA A 45 4.35 11.59 -18.45
CA ALA A 45 4.59 10.26 -19.01
C ALA A 45 3.71 9.19 -18.32
N LEU A 46 3.59 9.23 -16.99
CA LEU A 46 2.70 8.35 -16.23
C LEU A 46 1.24 8.50 -16.64
N GLN A 47 0.74 9.74 -16.73
CA GLN A 47 -0.64 10.00 -17.17
C GLN A 47 -0.94 9.38 -18.55
N ARG A 48 0.00 9.47 -19.50
CA ARG A 48 -0.15 8.87 -20.84
C ARG A 48 -0.08 7.34 -20.81
N ALA A 49 0.86 6.77 -20.07
CA ALA A 49 1.04 5.32 -20.00
C ALA A 49 -0.15 4.62 -19.31
N VAL A 50 -0.74 5.26 -18.29
CA VAL A 50 -1.89 4.72 -17.55
C VAL A 50 -3.18 4.79 -18.37
N GLN A 51 -3.30 5.73 -19.32
CA GLN A 51 -4.48 5.87 -20.17
C GLN A 51 -4.87 4.56 -20.91
N VAL A 52 -3.89 3.70 -21.24
CA VAL A 52 -4.15 2.38 -21.85
C VAL A 52 -4.96 1.45 -20.93
N LEU A 53 -4.82 1.59 -19.61
CA LEU A 53 -5.60 0.84 -18.62
C LEU A 53 -6.99 1.47 -18.41
N GLU A 54 -7.15 2.75 -18.71
CA GLU A 54 -8.38 3.51 -18.51
C GLU A 54 -9.35 3.38 -19.70
N ASP A 55 -8.79 3.42 -20.91
CA ASP A 55 -9.50 3.43 -22.19
C ASP A 55 -9.91 2.00 -22.63
N ILE A 56 -10.54 1.27 -21.71
CA ILE A 56 -11.10 -0.06 -21.93
C ILE A 56 -12.64 -0.02 -22.02
N PRO A 57 -13.28 -0.99 -22.71
CA PRO A 57 -14.74 -1.08 -22.75
C PRO A 57 -15.38 -1.07 -21.36
N ALA A 58 -16.50 -0.38 -21.19
CA ALA A 58 -17.17 -0.23 -19.89
C ALA A 58 -17.47 -1.56 -19.18
N ALA A 59 -17.78 -2.62 -19.94
CA ALA A 59 -18.03 -3.96 -19.40
C ALA A 59 -16.77 -4.65 -18.84
N GLN A 60 -15.57 -4.17 -19.19
CA GLN A 60 -14.28 -4.68 -18.71
C GLN A 60 -13.71 -3.83 -17.57
N LYS A 61 -14.28 -2.65 -17.29
CA LYS A 61 -13.86 -1.83 -16.17
C LYS A 61 -14.09 -2.57 -14.85
N ASP A 62 -13.06 -2.59 -14.03
CA ASP A 62 -13.08 -3.24 -12.74
C ASP A 62 -13.35 -2.22 -11.64
N TRP A 63 -14.62 -2.12 -11.24
CA TRP A 63 -15.04 -1.24 -10.17
C TRP A 63 -14.84 -1.91 -8.82
N HIS A 64 -14.23 -1.18 -7.89
CA HIS A 64 -13.98 -1.68 -6.54
C HIS A 64 -15.30 -2.07 -5.86
N PRO A 65 -15.38 -3.23 -5.19
CA PRO A 65 -16.58 -3.66 -4.47
C PRO A 65 -17.05 -2.60 -3.47
N GLY A 66 -18.35 -2.37 -3.39
CA GLY A 66 -18.94 -1.39 -2.46
C GLY A 66 -18.72 0.09 -2.82
N SER A 67 -17.98 0.42 -3.88
CA SER A 67 -17.72 1.83 -4.26
C SER A 67 -18.86 2.51 -5.03
N ASP A 68 -19.93 1.77 -5.36
CA ASP A 68 -20.99 2.22 -6.26
C ASP A 68 -20.43 2.77 -7.58
N GLY A 69 -19.45 2.08 -8.16
CA GLY A 69 -18.86 2.44 -9.46
C GLY A 69 -18.11 3.77 -9.46
N LYS A 70 -17.55 4.18 -8.32
CA LYS A 70 -16.74 5.41 -8.20
C LYS A 70 -15.24 5.13 -8.12
N VAL A 71 -14.84 3.95 -7.63
CA VAL A 71 -13.42 3.58 -7.49
C VAL A 71 -13.08 2.57 -8.58
N PHE A 72 -12.25 2.96 -9.54
CA PHE A 72 -11.81 2.14 -10.65
C PHE A 72 -10.42 1.57 -10.34
N ASP A 73 -10.37 0.25 -10.15
CA ASP A 73 -9.15 -0.51 -9.88
C ASP A 73 -8.43 -0.80 -11.21
N LEU A 74 -7.31 -0.13 -11.45
CA LEU A 74 -6.50 -0.34 -12.67
C LEU A 74 -5.49 -1.48 -12.46
N VAL A 75 -4.82 -1.46 -11.31
CA VAL A 75 -3.94 -2.53 -10.82
C VAL A 75 -4.24 -2.66 -9.33
N HIS A 76 -4.86 -3.76 -8.90
CA HIS A 76 -5.17 -3.99 -7.49
C HIS A 76 -4.53 -5.29 -7.00
N PRO A 77 -3.82 -5.28 -5.87
CA PRO A 77 -3.06 -6.45 -5.39
C PRO A 77 -3.96 -7.62 -4.95
N SER A 78 -5.23 -7.35 -4.68
CA SER A 78 -6.22 -8.39 -4.34
C SER A 78 -6.76 -9.16 -5.56
N LEU A 79 -6.41 -8.78 -6.78
CA LEU A 79 -6.71 -9.58 -7.98
C LEU A 79 -5.51 -10.49 -8.26
N PHE A 80 -5.80 -11.77 -8.46
CA PHE A 80 -4.78 -12.82 -8.64
C PHE A 80 -3.74 -12.88 -7.50
N PRO A 81 -4.15 -12.77 -6.21
CA PRO A 81 -3.22 -12.94 -5.10
C PRO A 81 -2.69 -14.38 -5.05
N LEU A 82 -1.73 -14.67 -4.18
CA LEU A 82 -1.48 -16.04 -3.75
C LEU A 82 -2.73 -16.55 -3.05
N ILE A 83 -3.18 -17.75 -3.40
CA ILE A 83 -4.32 -18.44 -2.79
C ILE A 83 -3.82 -19.78 -2.27
N TYR A 84 -3.77 -19.94 -0.95
CA TYR A 84 -3.35 -21.21 -0.35
C TYR A 84 -4.29 -22.35 -0.77
N GLY A 85 -3.72 -23.51 -1.06
CA GLY A 85 -4.43 -24.67 -1.60
C GLY A 85 -4.81 -24.57 -3.09
N THR A 86 -4.51 -23.46 -3.78
CA THR A 86 -4.84 -23.28 -5.21
C THR A 86 -3.64 -22.83 -6.05
N SER A 87 -2.94 -21.78 -5.61
CA SER A 87 -1.80 -21.22 -6.33
C SER A 87 -0.63 -22.18 -6.39
N LYS A 88 0.09 -22.16 -7.51
CA LYS A 88 1.29 -22.97 -7.71
C LYS A 88 2.55 -22.15 -7.46
N ILE A 89 3.43 -22.69 -6.63
CA ILE A 89 4.72 -22.10 -6.27
C ILE A 89 5.86 -22.93 -6.86
N LEU A 90 6.90 -22.25 -7.33
CA LEU A 90 8.11 -22.91 -7.81
C LEU A 90 8.85 -23.58 -6.64
N PRO A 91 9.27 -24.85 -6.76
CA PRO A 91 10.03 -25.52 -5.71
C PRO A 91 11.35 -24.83 -5.39
N ILE A 92 11.78 -24.90 -4.13
CA ILE A 92 13.08 -24.37 -3.67
C ILE A 92 14.21 -24.87 -4.56
N GLY A 93 15.07 -23.95 -5.02
CA GLY A 93 16.20 -24.25 -5.91
C GLY A 93 15.87 -24.19 -7.39
N THR A 94 14.60 -24.04 -7.77
CA THR A 94 14.20 -23.71 -9.14
C THR A 94 14.59 -22.27 -9.45
N PRO A 95 15.06 -21.94 -10.68
CA PRO A 95 15.25 -20.55 -11.06
C PRO A 95 13.97 -19.73 -10.87
N MET A 96 14.11 -18.54 -10.26
CA MET A 96 13.03 -17.59 -10.09
C MET A 96 12.39 -17.22 -11.44
N THR A 97 11.13 -16.80 -11.38
CA THR A 97 10.41 -16.22 -12.51
C THR A 97 10.96 -14.83 -12.85
N THR A 98 10.95 -14.45 -14.13
CA THR A 98 11.34 -13.12 -14.64
C THR A 98 10.21 -12.47 -15.45
N LEU A 99 10.41 -11.21 -15.86
CA LEU A 99 9.48 -10.50 -16.75
C LEU A 99 9.25 -11.21 -18.10
N GLU A 100 10.23 -11.98 -18.58
CA GLU A 100 10.23 -12.63 -19.90
C GLU A 100 9.57 -14.02 -19.91
N ASP A 101 9.59 -14.73 -18.78
CA ASP A 101 9.14 -16.12 -18.67
C ASP A 101 7.91 -16.32 -17.76
N CYS A 102 7.53 -15.33 -16.94
CA CYS A 102 6.42 -15.42 -15.99
C CYS A 102 5.10 -15.98 -16.56
N ILE A 103 4.75 -15.60 -17.80
CA ILE A 103 3.54 -16.07 -18.47
C ILE A 103 3.74 -17.49 -19.04
N LYS A 104 4.92 -17.79 -19.57
CA LYS A 104 5.26 -19.11 -20.15
C LYS A 104 5.27 -20.20 -19.07
N ARG A 105 5.67 -19.81 -17.87
CA ARG A 105 5.75 -20.69 -16.69
C ARG A 105 4.42 -20.79 -15.93
N CYS A 106 3.35 -20.16 -16.44
CA CYS A 106 2.03 -20.29 -15.87
C CYS A 106 1.64 -21.78 -15.73
N GLY A 107 1.34 -22.20 -14.51
CA GLY A 107 0.98 -23.58 -14.20
C GLY A 107 2.13 -24.50 -13.80
N GLU A 108 3.38 -24.03 -13.88
CA GLU A 108 4.54 -24.71 -13.28
C GLU A 108 4.51 -24.63 -11.75
N GLY A 109 5.19 -25.58 -11.09
CA GLY A 109 5.30 -25.64 -9.65
C GLY A 109 4.27 -26.55 -8.97
N GLU A 110 4.27 -26.52 -7.65
CA GLU A 110 3.42 -27.35 -6.79
C GLU A 110 2.38 -26.49 -6.09
N VAL A 111 1.21 -27.05 -5.82
CA VAL A 111 0.16 -26.33 -5.08
C VAL A 111 0.65 -26.10 -3.66
N LEU A 112 0.73 -24.83 -3.26
CA LEU A 112 1.11 -24.47 -1.89
C LEU A 112 -0.01 -24.91 -0.93
N PRO A 113 0.27 -25.76 0.08
CA PRO A 113 -0.77 -26.24 0.98
C PRO A 113 -1.34 -25.13 1.86
N ASP A 114 -2.55 -25.35 2.39
CA ASP A 114 -3.14 -24.48 3.40
C ASP A 114 -2.31 -24.55 4.70
N PRO A 115 -1.79 -23.41 5.20
CA PRO A 115 -0.96 -23.37 6.41
C PRO A 115 -1.67 -23.92 7.65
N LYS A 116 -3.01 -23.89 7.71
CA LYS A 116 -3.78 -24.48 8.82
C LYS A 116 -3.62 -25.99 8.93
N ASN A 117 -3.33 -26.67 7.81
CA ASN A 117 -3.11 -28.12 7.83
C ASN A 117 -1.75 -28.51 8.43
N GLU A 118 -0.79 -27.57 8.55
CA GLU A 118 0.56 -27.82 9.04
C GLU A 118 0.83 -27.30 10.47
N ILE A 119 0.02 -26.35 10.98
CA ILE A 119 0.18 -25.78 12.33
C ILE A 119 -1.12 -25.96 13.14
N PRO A 120 -1.32 -27.12 13.80
CA PRO A 120 -2.60 -27.46 14.46
C PRO A 120 -2.92 -26.66 15.74
N ASN A 121 -1.99 -25.84 16.24
CA ASN A 121 -2.06 -25.19 17.55
C ASN A 121 -1.70 -23.68 17.51
N LEU A 122 -2.03 -22.97 16.44
CA LEU A 122 -2.09 -21.50 16.49
C LEU A 122 -3.29 -21.13 17.38
N ASP A 123 -3.01 -20.95 18.67
CA ASP A 123 -3.99 -20.85 19.76
C ASP A 123 -4.02 -19.40 20.27
N VAL A 124 -4.45 -18.47 19.40
CA VAL A 124 -4.97 -17.12 19.66
C VAL A 124 -5.89 -16.78 18.48
N ASP A 125 -6.73 -15.75 18.58
CA ASP A 125 -7.51 -15.12 17.49
C ASP A 125 -6.65 -14.57 16.30
N ASP A 126 -5.50 -15.19 15.99
CA ASP A 126 -4.48 -14.87 14.99
C ASP A 126 -4.97 -14.82 13.53
N GLU A 127 -6.14 -15.42 13.22
CA GLU A 127 -6.73 -15.38 11.86
C GLU A 127 -7.04 -13.94 11.39
N ASP A 128 -7.17 -13.01 12.34
CA ASP A 128 -7.53 -11.64 12.04
C ASP A 128 -6.31 -10.82 11.61
N LEU A 129 -5.15 -11.09 12.22
CA LEU A 129 -3.87 -10.46 11.90
C LEU A 129 -3.15 -11.14 10.73
N TRP A 130 -3.32 -12.46 10.57
CA TRP A 130 -2.68 -13.27 9.53
C TRP A 130 -3.70 -13.95 8.64
N SER A 131 -3.64 -13.72 7.32
CA SER A 131 -4.49 -14.43 6.38
C SER A 131 -3.95 -15.84 6.09
N THR A 132 -4.82 -16.84 6.30
CA THR A 132 -4.55 -18.25 5.98
C THR A 132 -5.04 -18.63 4.58
N LYS A 133 -5.74 -17.73 3.89
CA LYS A 133 -6.35 -17.99 2.57
C LYS A 133 -5.65 -17.28 1.43
N PHE A 134 -5.20 -16.05 1.67
CA PHE A 134 -4.63 -15.18 0.65
C PHE A 134 -3.34 -14.51 1.10
N GLN A 135 -2.46 -14.19 0.15
CA GLN A 135 -1.34 -13.26 0.37
C GLN A 135 -1.18 -12.38 -0.88
N TRP A 136 -0.98 -11.07 -0.72
CA TRP A 136 -0.54 -10.25 -1.84
C TRP A 136 0.86 -10.64 -2.30
N LEU A 137 1.09 -10.57 -3.61
CA LEU A 137 2.36 -10.92 -4.24
C LEU A 137 3.14 -9.65 -4.57
N PRO A 138 4.20 -9.30 -3.80
CA PRO A 138 5.11 -8.22 -4.18
C PRO A 138 5.94 -8.60 -5.40
N CYS A 139 6.37 -7.59 -6.16
CA CYS A 139 7.44 -7.75 -7.14
C CYS A 139 8.81 -7.49 -6.50
N GLU A 140 9.84 -8.10 -7.07
CA GLU A 140 11.23 -7.91 -6.64
C GLU A 140 11.85 -6.71 -7.35
N VAL A 141 12.52 -5.85 -6.59
CA VAL A 141 13.11 -4.61 -7.07
C VAL A 141 14.58 -4.53 -6.63
N ASP A 142 15.49 -4.64 -7.59
CA ASP A 142 16.92 -4.39 -7.36
C ASP A 142 17.16 -2.88 -7.18
N ILE A 143 17.87 -2.51 -6.12
CA ILE A 143 18.23 -1.12 -5.79
C ILE A 143 19.76 -0.92 -5.71
N SER A 144 20.56 -1.92 -6.06
CA SER A 144 22.02 -1.86 -6.04
C SER A 144 22.58 -0.81 -7.02
N GLY A 145 21.95 -0.69 -8.20
CA GLY A 145 22.34 0.21 -9.27
C GLY A 145 21.96 1.68 -9.07
N ASP A 146 22.24 2.51 -10.06
CA ASP A 146 21.90 3.95 -10.05
C ASP A 146 20.39 4.22 -10.07
N LYS A 147 19.62 3.28 -10.65
CA LYS A 147 18.17 3.33 -10.71
C LYS A 147 17.60 1.97 -10.28
N PRO A 148 16.49 1.95 -9.53
CA PRO A 148 15.79 0.72 -9.21
C PRO A 148 15.37 -0.04 -10.47
N LYS A 149 15.39 -1.37 -10.39
CA LYS A 149 14.96 -2.26 -11.48
C LYS A 149 14.01 -3.32 -10.99
N ILE A 150 12.82 -3.36 -11.59
CA ILE A 150 11.84 -4.40 -11.32
C ILE A 150 12.31 -5.68 -12.03
N LEU A 151 12.56 -6.73 -11.25
CA LEU A 151 13.09 -8.01 -11.74
C LEU A 151 11.98 -9.00 -12.11
N THR A 152 10.85 -8.93 -11.41
CA THR A 152 9.73 -9.86 -11.56
C THR A 152 8.42 -9.10 -11.79
N TYR A 153 7.39 -9.77 -12.32
CA TYR A 153 6.19 -9.08 -12.79
C TYR A 153 5.45 -8.40 -11.63
N ILE A 154 4.89 -7.22 -11.87
CA ILE A 154 3.91 -6.61 -10.96
C ILE A 154 2.62 -7.41 -11.07
N ASN A 155 2.12 -7.91 -9.94
CA ASN A 155 0.88 -8.67 -9.91
C ASN A 155 -0.25 -7.89 -10.60
N ASN A 156 -1.02 -8.58 -11.45
CA ASN A 156 -2.11 -8.03 -12.24
C ASN A 156 -1.72 -6.94 -13.28
N LEU A 157 -0.43 -6.75 -13.60
CA LEU A 157 0.02 -5.84 -14.67
C LEU A 157 0.91 -6.54 -15.72
N HIS A 158 0.42 -6.67 -16.96
CA HIS A 158 1.09 -7.45 -18.00
C HIS A 158 2.47 -6.84 -18.37
N PRO A 159 3.61 -7.56 -18.18
CA PRO A 159 4.95 -6.99 -18.33
C PRO A 159 5.31 -6.58 -19.75
N GLN A 160 4.85 -7.34 -20.76
CA GLN A 160 5.15 -7.02 -22.16
C GLN A 160 4.26 -5.88 -22.71
N HIS A 161 2.94 -5.91 -22.42
CA HIS A 161 2.02 -4.88 -22.91
C HIS A 161 2.23 -3.52 -22.22
N HIS A 162 2.66 -3.51 -20.96
CA HIS A 162 2.84 -2.29 -20.16
C HIS A 162 4.30 -1.97 -19.82
N LYS A 163 5.24 -2.33 -20.70
CA LYS A 163 6.69 -2.13 -20.49
C LYS A 163 7.07 -0.68 -20.12
N GLU A 164 6.41 0.30 -20.74
CA GLU A 164 6.64 1.72 -20.40
C GLU A 164 6.20 2.03 -18.96
N LEU A 165 5.05 1.50 -18.53
CA LEU A 165 4.53 1.71 -17.18
C LEU A 165 5.44 1.10 -16.11
N TYR A 166 6.06 -0.07 -16.36
CA TYR A 166 7.06 -0.65 -15.46
C TYR A 166 8.23 0.32 -15.23
N GLY A 167 8.78 0.91 -16.30
CA GLY A 167 9.85 1.91 -16.17
C GLY A 167 9.43 3.19 -15.45
N LEU A 168 8.15 3.57 -15.55
CA LEU A 168 7.59 4.70 -14.81
C LEU A 168 7.38 4.37 -13.32
N VAL A 169 6.97 3.14 -12.99
CA VAL A 169 6.91 2.65 -11.61
C VAL A 169 8.32 2.58 -11.01
N GLU A 170 9.35 2.15 -11.74
CA GLU A 170 10.75 2.23 -11.32
C GLU A 170 11.16 3.67 -10.95
N ASN A 171 10.76 4.67 -11.76
CA ASN A 171 11.03 6.08 -11.46
C ASN A 171 10.29 6.55 -10.19
N LEU A 172 9.06 6.08 -9.96
CA LEU A 172 8.33 6.38 -8.71
C LEU A 172 8.99 5.73 -7.49
N ILE A 173 9.43 4.48 -7.60
CA ILE A 173 10.20 3.80 -6.55
C ILE A 173 11.48 4.60 -6.27
N GLN A 174 12.19 5.05 -7.31
CA GLN A 174 13.38 5.88 -7.16
C GLN A 174 13.08 7.19 -6.41
N ALA A 175 11.95 7.84 -6.72
CA ALA A 175 11.52 9.05 -6.03
C ALA A 175 11.11 8.79 -4.56
N SER A 176 10.57 7.60 -4.27
CA SER A 176 10.12 7.18 -2.95
C SER A 176 11.24 6.76 -2.01
N ILE A 177 12.33 6.14 -2.50
CA ILE A 177 13.42 5.63 -1.63
C ILE A 177 13.94 6.68 -0.63
N PRO A 178 14.27 7.93 -1.04
CA PRO A 178 14.76 8.91 -0.08
C PRO A 178 13.72 9.35 0.95
N LEU A 179 12.43 9.33 0.60
CA LEU A 179 11.34 9.60 1.54
C LEU A 179 11.11 8.41 2.47
N TRP A 180 11.19 7.17 1.98
CA TRP A 180 11.14 5.97 2.80
C TRP A 180 12.29 5.90 3.80
N ASN A 181 13.50 6.29 3.42
CA ASN A 181 14.64 6.41 4.33
C ASN A 181 14.36 7.33 5.54
N LEU A 182 13.53 8.37 5.35
CA LEU A 182 13.06 9.25 6.43
C LEU A 182 11.85 8.70 7.19
N THR A 183 11.02 7.92 6.51
CA THR A 183 9.76 7.35 7.03
C THR A 183 10.01 6.14 7.92
N LEU A 184 10.99 5.32 7.56
CA LEU A 184 11.33 4.09 8.26
C LEU A 184 12.09 4.41 9.54
N ILE A 185 11.47 4.05 10.66
CA ILE A 185 12.01 4.20 12.00
C ILE A 185 12.51 2.82 12.45
N CYS A 186 13.66 2.77 13.13
CA CYS A 186 14.10 1.55 13.80
C CYS A 186 13.14 1.22 14.94
N SER A 187 12.80 -0.06 15.15
CA SER A 187 11.86 -0.44 16.22
C SER A 187 12.32 0.02 17.61
N TYR A 188 13.62 0.08 17.86
CA TYR A 188 14.21 0.62 19.10
C TYR A 188 13.94 2.13 19.29
N ASP A 189 13.67 2.87 18.22
CA ASP A 189 13.43 4.32 18.25
C ASP A 189 11.94 4.68 18.36
N LEU A 190 11.03 3.70 18.17
CA LEU A 190 9.57 3.90 18.24
C LEU A 190 9.14 4.53 19.58
N PHE A 191 9.83 4.20 20.67
CA PHE A 191 9.50 4.69 22.02
C PHE A 191 10.32 5.91 22.47
N ASN A 192 11.34 6.27 21.69
CA ASN A 192 12.32 7.33 22.01
C ASN A 192 12.06 8.63 21.26
N THR A 193 10.88 8.81 20.66
CA THR A 193 10.55 10.05 19.95
C THR A 193 10.57 11.23 20.92
N PRO A 194 11.34 12.30 20.63
CA PRO A 194 11.44 13.43 21.53
C PRO A 194 10.10 14.15 21.72
N SER A 195 9.67 14.32 22.96
CA SER A 195 8.45 15.07 23.29
C SER A 195 8.63 16.55 23.03
N ARG A 196 7.85 17.12 22.08
CA ARG A 196 7.84 18.57 21.82
C ARG A 196 7.40 19.38 23.04
N VAL A 197 6.54 18.81 23.88
CA VAL A 197 6.09 19.36 25.14
C VAL A 197 6.25 18.29 26.21
N GLN A 198 7.07 18.56 27.22
CA GLN A 198 7.17 17.69 28.40
C GLN A 198 6.02 18.05 29.35
N TYR A 199 5.11 17.10 29.54
CA TYR A 199 3.98 17.26 30.46
C TYR A 199 3.91 16.05 31.38
N ASN A 200 4.38 16.25 32.61
CA ASN A 200 4.57 15.17 33.59
C ASN A 200 3.53 15.26 34.73
N LYS A 201 2.63 16.25 34.69
CA LYS A 201 1.58 16.42 35.69
C LYS A 201 0.45 17.28 35.16
N CYS A 202 -0.78 16.83 35.37
CA CYS A 202 -1.96 17.66 35.15
C CYS A 202 -2.19 18.62 36.32
N ALA A 203 -2.23 19.92 36.03
CA ALA A 203 -2.64 20.97 36.95
C ALA A 203 -3.98 21.56 36.48
N PHE A 204 -4.79 22.05 37.41
CA PHE A 204 -6.09 22.65 37.10
C PHE A 204 -6.08 24.15 37.40
N VAL A 205 -6.86 24.92 36.63
CA VAL A 205 -6.95 26.37 36.80
C VAL A 205 -7.71 26.70 38.09
N GLY A 206 -6.98 27.08 39.14
CA GLY A 206 -7.57 27.40 40.46
C GLY A 206 -8.36 26.23 41.04
N ASP A 207 -9.59 26.48 41.47
CA ASP A 207 -10.52 25.46 41.99
C ASP A 207 -11.43 24.86 40.90
N THR A 208 -11.14 25.08 39.62
CA THR A 208 -11.93 24.51 38.51
C THR A 208 -11.46 23.10 38.14
N ARG A 209 -12.26 22.35 37.36
CA ARG A 209 -11.83 21.08 36.74
C ARG A 209 -11.31 21.28 35.30
N VAL A 210 -10.88 22.50 34.95
CA VAL A 210 -10.30 22.79 33.63
C VAL A 210 -8.79 22.61 33.71
N PRO A 211 -8.19 21.68 32.94
CA PRO A 211 -6.76 21.47 32.98
C PRO A 211 -6.01 22.66 32.39
N GLU A 212 -4.91 23.03 33.03
CA GLU A 212 -3.94 23.98 32.49
C GLU A 212 -3.29 23.39 31.23
N GLN A 213 -3.34 24.15 30.14
CA GLN A 213 -2.79 23.71 28.86
C GLN A 213 -1.26 23.70 28.93
N PRO A 214 -0.61 22.61 28.49
CA PRO A 214 0.84 22.51 28.55
C PRO A 214 1.50 23.47 27.56
N GLU A 215 2.51 24.19 28.02
CA GLU A 215 3.29 25.11 27.20
C GLU A 215 4.66 24.50 26.89
N PRO A 216 5.14 24.54 25.63
CA PRO A 216 6.49 24.10 25.31
C PRO A 216 7.53 24.97 26.02
N GLN A 217 8.68 24.38 26.32
CA GLN A 217 9.89 25.12 26.66
C GLN A 217 10.42 25.86 25.41
N GLY A 218 11.61 26.47 25.48
CA GLY A 218 12.26 27.04 24.28
C GLY A 218 12.46 26.00 23.18
N PHE A 219 12.47 26.41 21.91
CA PHE A 219 12.71 25.49 20.80
C PHE A 219 14.15 24.94 20.83
N ASP A 220 14.28 23.62 20.95
CA ASP A 220 15.54 22.89 20.78
C ASP A 220 15.47 22.06 19.50
N SER A 221 16.33 22.32 18.53
CA SER A 221 16.39 21.58 17.27
C SER A 221 16.75 20.10 17.44
N ASN A 222 17.37 19.71 18.56
CA ASN A 222 17.72 18.31 18.82
C ASN A 222 16.48 17.40 18.90
N VAL A 223 15.31 17.94 19.28
CA VAL A 223 14.06 17.18 19.34
C VAL A 223 13.57 16.73 17.95
N LEU A 224 14.14 17.29 16.89
CA LEU A 224 13.83 16.93 15.50
C LEU A 224 14.91 16.02 14.87
N GLN A 225 16.05 15.82 15.54
CA GLN A 225 17.11 14.96 15.05
C GLN A 225 16.71 13.50 15.26
N HIS A 226 16.65 12.73 14.18
CA HIS A 226 16.58 11.27 14.26
C HIS A 226 17.98 10.72 14.50
N GLU A 227 18.12 9.79 15.45
CA GLU A 227 19.43 9.24 15.81
C GLU A 227 20.09 8.49 14.65
N SER A 228 19.33 7.95 13.68
CA SER A 228 19.85 7.44 12.39
C SER A 228 18.72 7.15 11.36
N PRO A 229 18.54 7.96 10.31
CA PRO A 229 17.62 7.58 9.22
C PRO A 229 18.14 6.32 8.51
N THR A 230 17.24 5.39 8.18
CA THR A 230 17.60 4.15 7.49
C THR A 230 18.05 4.48 6.07
N ASN A 231 19.21 4.00 5.63
CA ASN A 231 19.58 4.04 4.22
C ASN A 231 19.30 2.67 3.58
N LEU A 232 18.18 2.58 2.87
CA LEU A 232 17.75 1.34 2.22
C LEU A 232 18.80 0.78 1.26
N LYS A 233 19.49 1.65 0.50
CA LYS A 233 20.50 1.20 -0.48
C LYS A 233 21.77 0.70 0.19
N GLU A 234 22.23 1.35 1.25
CA GLU A 234 23.41 0.90 1.99
C GLU A 234 23.15 -0.38 2.78
N LYS A 235 21.95 -0.53 3.37
CA LYS A 235 21.62 -1.65 4.25
C LYS A 235 21.09 -2.88 3.50
N TYR A 236 20.36 -2.68 2.41
CA TYR A 236 19.67 -3.73 1.67
C TYR A 236 20.01 -3.76 0.19
N GLY A 237 21.05 -3.03 -0.26
CA GLY A 237 21.43 -2.98 -1.68
C GLY A 237 21.81 -4.32 -2.30
N ASP A 238 22.20 -5.31 -1.49
CA ASP A 238 22.62 -6.63 -1.97
C ASP A 238 21.45 -7.60 -2.24
N LEU A 239 20.23 -7.26 -1.81
CA LEU A 239 19.04 -8.08 -2.02
C LEU A 239 17.91 -7.24 -2.60
N PRO A 240 17.04 -7.81 -3.46
CA PRO A 240 15.91 -7.06 -3.98
C PRO A 240 14.94 -6.69 -2.85
N LEU A 241 14.37 -5.48 -2.95
CA LEU A 241 13.22 -5.07 -2.15
C LEU A 241 11.96 -5.77 -2.68
N HIS A 242 11.01 -6.01 -1.79
CA HIS A 242 9.67 -6.46 -2.15
C HIS A 242 8.72 -5.26 -2.14
N VAL A 243 8.11 -4.98 -3.30
CA VAL A 243 7.19 -3.83 -3.47
C VAL A 243 5.88 -4.32 -4.07
N ILE A 244 4.77 -4.00 -3.40
CA ILE A 244 3.42 -4.22 -3.92
C ILE A 244 2.95 -2.93 -4.57
N VAL A 245 2.35 -3.02 -5.75
CA VAL A 245 1.94 -1.86 -6.56
C VAL A 245 0.42 -1.85 -6.71
N LYS A 246 -0.20 -0.69 -6.46
CA LYS A 246 -1.62 -0.45 -6.67
C LYS A 246 -1.85 0.83 -7.46
N LEU A 247 -2.69 0.76 -8.49
CA LEU A 247 -3.15 1.89 -9.27
C LEU A 247 -4.67 1.95 -9.18
N ALA A 248 -5.20 3.08 -8.73
CA ALA A 248 -6.63 3.27 -8.59
C ALA A 248 -7.03 4.71 -8.91
N ASN A 249 -8.22 4.84 -9.49
CA ASN A 249 -8.86 6.12 -9.77
C ASN A 249 -10.13 6.23 -8.96
N ILE A 250 -10.43 7.43 -8.47
CA ILE A 250 -11.77 7.80 -8.04
C ILE A 250 -12.35 8.71 -9.11
N GLU A 251 -13.46 8.30 -9.72
CA GLU A 251 -14.19 9.01 -10.77
C GLU A 251 -15.56 9.43 -10.23
N LEU A 252 -15.85 10.73 -10.33
CA LEU A 252 -17.13 11.31 -9.96
C LEU A 252 -17.83 11.85 -11.20
N THR A 253 -19.13 11.62 -11.29
CA THR A 253 -19.98 12.09 -12.39
C THR A 253 -21.08 12.98 -11.83
N PRO A 254 -21.77 13.78 -12.67
CA PRO A 254 -22.94 14.54 -12.22
C PRO A 254 -24.03 13.69 -11.53
N GLU A 255 -24.17 12.43 -11.92
CA GLU A 255 -25.11 11.47 -11.33
C GLU A 255 -24.61 10.91 -9.98
N LYS A 256 -23.28 10.90 -9.79
CA LYS A 256 -22.58 10.38 -8.61
C LYS A 256 -21.51 11.39 -8.16
N PRO A 257 -21.93 12.56 -7.64
CA PRO A 257 -21.06 13.72 -7.49
C PRO A 257 -20.23 13.72 -6.20
N GLU A 258 -20.49 12.78 -5.29
CA GLU A 258 -19.90 12.69 -3.95
C GLU A 258 -19.15 11.37 -3.78
N TYR A 259 -17.97 11.44 -3.16
CA TYR A 259 -17.25 10.30 -2.62
C TYR A 259 -17.32 10.37 -1.09
N GLU A 260 -17.93 9.36 -0.47
CA GLU A 260 -18.20 9.30 0.98
C GLU A 260 -16.94 9.12 1.86
N GLY A 261 -15.77 8.94 1.25
CA GLY A 261 -14.54 8.58 1.94
C GLY A 261 -14.26 7.08 1.91
N GLY A 262 -13.04 6.71 2.31
CA GLY A 262 -12.63 5.32 2.51
C GLY A 262 -12.94 4.85 3.93
N THR A 263 -12.52 3.63 4.26
CA THR A 263 -12.50 3.13 5.65
C THR A 263 -11.16 3.43 6.31
N TRP A 264 -11.12 3.47 7.64
CA TRP A 264 -9.85 3.47 8.38
C TRP A 264 -9.19 2.10 8.28
N HIS A 265 -7.93 2.05 7.83
CA HIS A 265 -7.17 0.81 7.65
C HIS A 265 -5.65 1.04 7.70
N ILE A 266 -4.91 -0.05 7.88
CA ILE A 266 -3.49 -0.19 7.50
C ILE A 266 -3.40 -1.03 6.23
N GLU A 267 -2.24 -1.05 5.56
CA GLU A 267 -2.04 -1.80 4.32
C GLU A 267 -1.57 -3.22 4.59
N GLY A 268 -2.24 -4.20 3.99
CA GLY A 268 -1.89 -5.62 4.17
C GLY A 268 -2.24 -6.17 5.57
N LYS A 269 -2.06 -7.48 5.72
CA LYS A 269 -2.04 -8.22 6.98
C LYS A 269 -0.59 -8.59 7.31
N LEU A 270 -0.38 -9.30 8.42
CA LEU A 270 0.97 -9.70 8.85
C LEU A 270 1.72 -10.55 7.81
N ASN A 271 0.99 -11.32 6.99
CA ASN A 271 1.57 -12.12 5.91
C ASN A 271 2.11 -11.29 4.74
N GLU A 272 1.69 -10.03 4.58
CA GLU A 272 2.28 -9.10 3.62
C GLU A 272 3.47 -8.32 4.19
N ALA A 273 3.62 -8.25 5.53
CA ALA A 273 4.72 -7.57 6.22
C ALA A 273 5.02 -6.16 5.68
N VAL A 274 3.98 -5.39 5.31
CA VAL A 274 4.14 -4.02 4.81
C VAL A 274 4.60 -3.11 5.96
N CYS A 275 5.73 -2.43 5.78
CA CYS A 275 6.32 -1.54 6.79
C CYS A 275 6.15 -0.05 6.47
N ALA A 276 6.03 0.31 5.19
CA ALA A 276 5.81 1.69 4.77
C ALA A 276 5.04 1.78 3.45
N THR A 277 4.33 2.88 3.29
CA THR A 277 3.53 3.16 2.09
C THR A 277 4.00 4.45 1.44
N ALA A 278 4.02 4.48 0.11
CA ALA A 278 4.15 5.70 -0.68
C ALA A 278 2.94 5.86 -1.61
N VAL A 279 2.28 7.01 -1.58
CA VAL A 279 1.14 7.33 -2.45
C VAL A 279 1.46 8.56 -3.28
N TYR A 280 1.48 8.38 -4.60
CA TYR A 280 1.68 9.45 -5.58
C TYR A 280 0.37 9.85 -6.25
N TYR A 281 0.00 11.12 -6.16
CA TYR A 281 -1.24 11.68 -6.68
C TYR A 281 -0.98 12.27 -8.06
N TYR A 282 -0.99 11.43 -9.10
CA TYR A 282 -0.51 11.84 -10.42
C TYR A 282 -1.52 12.66 -11.23
N SER A 283 -2.80 12.64 -10.89
CA SER A 283 -3.81 13.49 -11.53
C SER A 283 -4.98 13.80 -10.60
N ARG A 284 -5.40 15.07 -10.55
CA ARG A 284 -6.59 15.50 -9.81
C ARG A 284 -7.26 16.64 -10.56
N GLU A 285 -8.52 16.47 -10.94
CA GLU A 285 -9.24 17.50 -11.69
C GLU A 285 -10.70 17.64 -11.22
N LYS A 286 -11.21 18.88 -11.19
CA LYS A 286 -12.64 19.20 -11.00
C LYS A 286 -13.30 18.66 -9.73
N ILE A 287 -12.54 18.38 -8.69
CA ILE A 287 -13.05 17.99 -7.35
C ILE A 287 -12.69 19.02 -6.29
N THR A 288 -13.47 19.06 -5.20
CA THR A 288 -13.15 19.83 -3.99
C THR A 288 -11.82 19.36 -3.38
N ARG A 289 -11.35 20.03 -2.33
CA ARG A 289 -10.17 19.57 -1.60
C ARG A 289 -10.38 18.13 -1.14
N SER A 290 -9.34 17.31 -1.31
CA SER A 290 -9.27 15.92 -0.88
C SER A 290 -8.07 15.78 0.06
N SER A 291 -8.18 14.98 1.11
CA SER A 291 -7.10 14.75 2.05
C SER A 291 -7.01 13.28 2.48
N LEU A 292 -5.82 12.90 2.94
CA LEU A 292 -5.53 11.61 3.55
C LEU A 292 -5.37 11.83 5.05
N ALA A 293 -6.30 11.33 5.85
CA ALA A 293 -6.27 11.43 7.30
C ALA A 293 -5.50 10.27 7.92
N PHE A 294 -4.89 10.53 9.07
CA PHE A 294 -4.10 9.58 9.84
C PHE A 294 -4.54 9.59 11.31
N ARG A 295 -4.53 8.41 11.92
CA ARG A 295 -4.73 8.20 13.35
C ARG A 295 -3.83 7.07 13.84
N HIS A 296 -3.55 7.07 15.14
CA HIS A 296 -2.69 6.07 15.77
C HIS A 296 -3.21 5.70 17.17
N GLN A 297 -2.78 4.58 17.72
CA GLN A 297 -3.07 4.21 19.10
C GLN A 297 -2.04 4.88 20.03
N ALA A 298 -2.52 5.62 21.03
CA ALA A 298 -1.67 6.25 22.03
C ALA A 298 -1.19 5.22 23.06
N ASN A 299 0.04 5.38 23.56
CA ASN A 299 0.62 4.47 24.54
C ASN A 299 -0.01 4.68 25.93
N GLU A 300 -0.85 3.72 26.37
CA GLU A 300 -1.53 3.72 27.66
C GLU A 300 -0.59 3.67 28.87
N GLU A 301 0.46 2.86 28.81
CA GLU A 301 1.39 2.65 29.94
C GLU A 301 2.09 3.95 30.35
N ARG A 302 2.39 4.81 29.37
CA ARG A 302 2.96 6.14 29.60
C ARG A 302 2.02 7.08 30.38
N PHE A 303 0.70 6.85 30.33
CA PHE A 303 -0.27 7.62 31.11
C PHE A 303 -0.51 7.02 32.51
N MET A 304 -0.21 5.73 32.70
CA MET A 304 -0.48 5.03 33.97
C MET A 304 0.63 5.19 35.00
N GLU A 305 1.91 5.29 34.61
CA GLU A 305 3.03 5.45 35.57
C GLU A 305 2.94 6.73 36.43
N ASP A 306 2.31 7.79 35.93
CA ASP A 306 2.14 9.06 36.65
C ASP A 306 0.82 9.16 37.47
N SER A 307 -0.01 8.10 37.47
CA SER A 307 -1.39 8.13 37.99
C SER A 307 -1.57 7.75 39.46
N SER A 308 -0.52 7.84 40.29
CA SER A 308 -0.63 7.49 41.72
C SER A 308 -1.59 8.37 42.54
N GLU A 309 -2.00 9.52 42.01
CA GLU A 309 -3.08 10.34 42.54
C GLU A 309 -3.76 11.06 41.37
N LEU A 310 -4.92 10.59 40.87
CA LEU A 310 -5.99 11.42 40.30
C LEU A 310 -7.12 10.53 39.76
N ASP A 311 -8.23 10.55 40.50
CA ASP A 311 -9.48 9.81 40.28
C ASP A 311 -10.30 10.34 39.08
N SER A 312 -9.66 10.80 38.00
CA SER A 312 -10.37 11.10 36.75
C SER A 312 -9.42 11.24 35.56
N GLN A 313 -9.50 10.32 34.60
CA GLN A 313 -8.96 10.44 33.24
C GLN A 313 -9.64 11.57 32.42
N GLU A 314 -10.55 12.35 33.02
CA GLU A 314 -11.30 13.48 32.45
C GLU A 314 -10.44 14.56 31.77
N TRP A 315 -9.14 14.65 32.11
CA TRP A 315 -8.23 15.63 31.54
C TRP A 315 -7.57 15.17 30.22
N LEU A 316 -7.48 13.85 29.98
CA LEU A 316 -6.83 13.29 28.78
C LEU A 316 -7.46 13.80 27.47
N PRO A 317 -8.79 13.89 27.32
CA PRO A 317 -9.40 14.50 26.14
C PRO A 317 -9.02 15.96 25.91
N ASN A 318 -8.89 16.73 26.99
CA ASN A 318 -8.63 18.17 26.91
C ASN A 318 -7.17 18.50 26.60
N VAL A 319 -6.23 17.59 26.91
CA VAL A 319 -4.79 17.80 26.71
C VAL A 319 -4.27 17.03 25.49
N TYR A 320 -4.64 15.76 25.34
CA TYR A 320 -4.17 14.90 24.27
C TYR A 320 -5.20 14.72 23.14
N GLY A 321 -6.43 15.20 23.29
CA GLY A 321 -7.47 14.98 22.28
C GLY A 321 -7.95 13.53 22.21
N LEU A 322 -7.76 12.76 23.28
CA LEU A 322 -8.26 11.39 23.39
C LEU A 322 -9.78 11.36 23.60
N PRO A 323 -10.48 10.33 23.12
CA PRO A 323 -11.88 10.09 23.44
C PRO A 323 -12.15 9.99 24.96
N PRO A 324 -13.30 10.48 25.47
CA PRO A 324 -13.64 10.40 26.89
C PRO A 324 -14.09 9.00 27.35
N ASP A 325 -14.37 8.08 26.43
CA ASP A 325 -14.83 6.72 26.69
C ASP A 325 -13.69 5.73 26.99
N GLY A 326 -12.44 6.20 27.02
CA GLY A 326 -11.26 5.40 27.34
C GLY A 326 -10.60 4.79 26.10
N ASP A 327 -11.09 5.07 24.89
CA ASP A 327 -10.36 4.72 23.67
C ASP A 327 -9.06 5.52 23.57
N THR A 328 -7.97 4.86 23.17
CA THR A 328 -6.65 5.46 22.98
C THR A 328 -6.33 5.80 21.53
N ILE A 329 -7.29 5.68 20.62
CA ILE A 329 -7.15 6.20 19.26
C ILE A 329 -7.07 7.73 19.26
N GLN A 330 -5.93 8.25 18.80
CA GLN A 330 -5.70 9.68 18.62
C GLN A 330 -5.66 10.03 17.13
N ASP A 331 -6.47 11.02 16.73
CA ASP A 331 -6.40 11.60 15.39
C ASP A 331 -5.14 12.47 15.24
N VAL A 332 -4.26 12.08 14.32
CA VAL A 332 -3.00 12.81 14.05
C VAL A 332 -3.25 14.06 13.19
N ARG A 333 -4.24 13.98 12.27
CA ARG A 333 -4.75 14.96 11.28
C ARG A 333 -4.62 14.46 9.83
N SER A 334 -4.83 15.33 8.84
CA SER A 334 -4.86 14.98 7.43
C SER A 334 -3.97 15.83 6.53
N VAL A 335 -3.35 15.18 5.56
CA VAL A 335 -2.52 15.82 4.53
C VAL A 335 -3.37 16.08 3.29
N GLU A 336 -3.39 17.31 2.79
CA GLU A 336 -4.05 17.62 1.51
C GLU A 336 -3.38 16.85 0.36
N THR A 337 -4.19 16.34 -0.56
CA THR A 337 -3.76 15.44 -1.63
C THR A 337 -3.77 16.12 -3.00
N CYS A 338 -2.81 17.02 -3.20
CA CYS A 338 -2.65 17.77 -4.45
C CYS A 338 -2.10 16.89 -5.57
N GLU A 339 -2.41 17.24 -6.82
CA GLU A 339 -1.72 16.65 -7.97
C GLU A 339 -0.21 16.92 -7.90
N GLY A 340 0.60 15.91 -8.23
CA GLY A 340 2.06 15.97 -8.18
C GLY A 340 2.66 15.70 -6.79
N ARG A 341 1.83 15.50 -5.75
CA ARG A 341 2.30 15.21 -4.40
C ARG A 341 2.61 13.73 -4.23
N LEU A 342 3.79 13.43 -3.69
CA LEU A 342 4.15 12.14 -3.12
C LEU A 342 3.99 12.21 -1.59
N ILE A 343 3.33 11.24 -0.99
CA ILE A 343 3.20 11.12 0.47
C ILE A 343 3.77 9.77 0.88
N THR A 344 4.63 9.72 1.90
CA THR A 344 5.11 8.49 2.52
C THR A 344 4.77 8.47 4.00
N PHE A 345 4.46 7.29 4.53
CA PHE A 345 4.12 7.10 5.93
C PHE A 345 4.39 5.65 6.36
N PRO A 346 4.70 5.42 7.64
CA PRO A 346 4.92 4.07 8.14
C PRO A 346 3.57 3.34 8.28
N ASN A 347 3.56 2.02 8.10
CA ASN A 347 2.34 1.21 8.15
C ASN A 347 1.84 0.90 9.58
N ILE A 348 2.26 1.72 10.55
CA ILE A 348 1.76 1.73 11.94
C ILE A 348 0.61 2.74 12.13
N LEU A 349 0.38 3.60 11.13
CA LEU A 349 -0.69 4.59 11.17
C LEU A 349 -1.90 4.08 10.40
N GLN A 350 -3.05 4.03 11.05
CA GLN A 350 -4.30 3.90 10.33
C GLN A 350 -4.53 5.15 9.50
N HIS A 351 -4.99 4.97 8.27
CA HIS A 351 -5.25 6.07 7.36
C HIS A 351 -6.61 5.92 6.67
N GLN A 352 -7.16 7.06 6.23
CA GLN A 352 -8.46 7.12 5.59
C GLN A 352 -8.48 8.25 4.55
N VAL A 353 -8.94 7.91 3.33
CA VAL A 353 -9.27 8.93 2.31
C VAL A 353 -10.51 9.68 2.78
N GLN A 354 -10.41 10.99 2.94
CA GLN A 354 -11.53 11.82 3.39
C GLN A 354 -12.58 12.03 2.28
N PRO A 355 -13.85 12.32 2.64
CA PRO A 355 -14.90 12.61 1.68
C PRO A 355 -14.57 13.82 0.80
N PHE A 356 -15.02 13.80 -0.45
CA PHE A 356 -14.92 14.95 -1.36
C PHE A 356 -15.99 14.91 -2.46
N ASN A 357 -16.19 16.05 -3.11
CA ASN A 357 -17.26 16.29 -4.07
C ASN A 357 -16.73 16.82 -5.41
N LEU A 358 -17.55 16.79 -6.44
CA LEU A 358 -17.33 17.60 -7.64
C LEU A 358 -17.28 19.09 -7.28
N ALA A 359 -16.27 19.80 -7.78
CA ALA A 359 -16.18 21.26 -7.61
C ALA A 359 -17.25 21.99 -8.43
N ASP A 360 -17.60 21.44 -9.59
CA ASP A 360 -18.74 21.84 -10.42
C ASP A 360 -19.59 20.58 -10.62
N PRO A 361 -20.78 20.46 -9.98
CA PRO A 361 -21.62 19.26 -10.05
C PRO A 361 -22.08 18.89 -11.46
N THR A 362 -21.89 19.77 -12.46
CA THR A 362 -22.29 19.51 -13.86
C THR A 362 -21.19 18.88 -14.70
N LYS A 363 -19.96 18.77 -14.17
CA LYS A 363 -18.79 18.28 -14.91
C LYS A 363 -18.16 17.09 -14.19
N PRO A 364 -17.78 16.02 -14.89
CA PRO A 364 -17.06 14.92 -14.27
C PRO A 364 -15.70 15.38 -13.75
N GLY A 365 -15.23 14.71 -12.70
CA GLY A 365 -13.97 15.00 -12.02
C GLY A 365 -13.35 13.73 -11.45
N HIS A 366 -12.08 13.80 -11.11
CA HIS A 366 -11.35 12.61 -10.68
C HIS A 366 -10.20 12.92 -9.72
N ARG A 367 -9.76 11.85 -9.06
CA ARG A 367 -8.50 11.75 -8.31
C ARG A 367 -7.85 10.41 -8.69
N LYS A 368 -6.58 10.45 -9.09
CA LYS A 368 -5.87 9.24 -9.53
C LYS A 368 -4.56 9.06 -8.78
N ILE A 369 -4.25 7.82 -8.39
CA ILE A 369 -3.09 7.50 -7.55
C ILE A 369 -2.29 6.29 -8.06
N VAL A 370 -0.99 6.31 -7.76
CA VAL A 370 -0.16 5.11 -7.66
C VAL A 370 0.23 4.95 -6.20
N ALA A 371 -0.03 3.79 -5.61
CA ALA A 371 0.43 3.41 -4.28
C ALA A 371 1.49 2.31 -4.39
N LEU A 372 2.55 2.44 -3.60
CA LEU A 372 3.65 1.50 -3.47
C LEU A 372 3.71 1.09 -2.00
N PHE A 373 3.55 -0.20 -1.73
CA PHE A 373 3.66 -0.75 -0.38
C PHE A 373 5.00 -1.46 -0.26
N LEU A 374 5.88 -0.93 0.58
CA LEU A 374 7.18 -1.50 0.88
C LEU A 374 7.00 -2.60 1.93
N VAL A 375 7.34 -3.83 1.55
CA VAL A 375 7.45 -4.95 2.49
C VAL A 375 8.74 -4.79 3.28
N ASP A 376 8.74 -5.16 4.57
CA ASP A 376 9.91 -5.09 5.43
C ASP A 376 11.12 -5.78 4.77
N PRO A 377 12.19 -5.03 4.44
CA PRO A 377 13.37 -5.61 3.79
C PRO A 377 14.10 -6.67 4.63
N ASN A 378 13.84 -6.76 5.94
CA ASN A 378 14.38 -7.80 6.83
C ASN A 378 13.61 -9.12 6.73
N ILE A 379 12.44 -9.12 6.10
CA ILE A 379 11.57 -10.29 5.94
C ILE A 379 11.54 -10.67 4.45
N ARG A 380 11.44 -11.97 4.17
CA ARG A 380 11.19 -12.48 2.81
C ARG A 380 9.88 -13.25 2.83
N ILE A 381 8.91 -12.71 2.10
CA ILE A 381 7.60 -13.33 1.86
C ILE A 381 7.55 -13.90 0.43
N ILE A 382 6.59 -14.76 0.15
CA ILE A 382 6.38 -15.32 -1.19
C ILE A 382 6.12 -14.16 -2.17
N SER A 383 6.86 -14.09 -3.27
CA SER A 383 6.77 -13.01 -4.24
C SER A 383 6.41 -13.52 -5.64
N THR A 384 6.27 -12.60 -6.60
CA THR A 384 6.14 -12.95 -8.02
C THR A 384 7.38 -13.59 -8.63
N ALA A 385 8.50 -13.67 -7.88
CA ALA A 385 9.64 -14.51 -8.23
C ALA A 385 9.33 -16.01 -8.06
N ASP A 386 8.54 -16.35 -7.04
CA ASP A 386 8.20 -17.72 -6.66
C ASP A 386 6.93 -18.23 -7.33
N VAL A 387 6.01 -17.32 -7.66
CA VAL A 387 4.70 -17.63 -8.24
C VAL A 387 4.62 -17.12 -9.67
N PRO A 388 4.61 -17.98 -10.70
CA PRO A 388 4.38 -17.58 -12.09
C PRO A 388 3.01 -16.90 -12.27
N CYS A 389 2.82 -16.21 -13.40
CA CYS A 389 1.55 -15.52 -13.64
C CYS A 389 0.37 -16.50 -13.55
N GLN A 390 -0.70 -16.08 -12.88
CA GLN A 390 -1.86 -16.93 -12.62
C GLN A 390 -3.05 -16.61 -13.53
N ARG A 391 -2.90 -15.65 -14.45
CA ARG A 391 -3.97 -15.12 -15.30
C ARG A 391 -4.22 -16.01 -16.52
N GLN A 392 -5.45 -16.51 -16.62
CA GLN A 392 -5.90 -17.37 -17.72
C GLN A 392 -5.86 -16.69 -19.08
N ASP A 393 -6.21 -15.40 -19.16
CA ASP A 393 -6.19 -14.64 -20.40
C ASP A 393 -4.75 -14.45 -20.93
N TRP A 394 -3.79 -14.18 -20.03
CA TRP A 394 -2.37 -14.07 -20.41
C TRP A 394 -1.80 -15.42 -20.87
N TRP A 395 -2.12 -16.49 -20.15
CA TRP A 395 -1.73 -17.85 -20.52
C TRP A 395 -2.30 -18.25 -21.89
N ALA A 396 -3.58 -17.99 -22.13
CA ALA A 396 -4.23 -18.29 -23.41
C ALA A 396 -3.56 -17.58 -24.58
N GLU A 397 -3.22 -16.29 -24.42
CA GLU A 397 -2.46 -15.52 -25.42
C GLU A 397 -1.10 -16.16 -25.71
N GLU A 398 -0.36 -16.58 -24.68
CA GLU A 398 0.96 -17.18 -24.82
C GLU A 398 0.91 -18.57 -25.48
N VAL A 399 -0.10 -19.39 -25.16
CA VAL A 399 -0.35 -20.68 -25.82
C VAL A 399 -0.59 -20.50 -27.32
N LEU A 400 -1.36 -19.48 -27.71
CA LEU A 400 -1.62 -19.15 -29.11
C LEU A 400 -0.35 -18.67 -29.83
N LYS A 401 0.45 -17.79 -29.21
CA LYS A 401 1.73 -17.29 -29.77
C LYS A 401 2.74 -18.42 -29.98
N THR A 402 2.93 -19.28 -28.99
CA THR A 402 3.89 -20.39 -29.05
C THR A 402 3.52 -21.40 -30.14
N SER A 403 2.23 -21.62 -30.35
CA SER A 403 1.72 -22.53 -31.37
C SER A 403 1.86 -22.00 -32.81
N GLN A 404 1.94 -20.68 -33.00
CA GLN A 404 2.15 -20.05 -34.31
C GLN A 404 3.62 -19.97 -34.71
N SER A 405 4.53 -19.90 -33.73
CA SER A 405 5.98 -19.72 -33.95
C SER A 405 6.77 -21.03 -34.07
N SER A 406 6.17 -22.18 -33.75
CA SER A 406 6.85 -23.48 -33.73
C SER A 406 6.57 -24.33 -34.99
N SER A 407 7.48 -24.29 -35.97
CA SER A 407 7.66 -25.36 -36.97
C SER A 407 8.54 -26.51 -36.45
N ALA A 408 9.02 -26.43 -35.21
CA ALA A 408 9.85 -27.42 -34.52
C ALA A 408 9.13 -27.94 -33.27
N ARG A 409 9.21 -29.26 -33.03
CA ARG A 409 8.57 -29.96 -31.90
C ARG A 409 8.99 -29.36 -30.55
N PRO A 410 8.07 -28.86 -29.71
CA PRO A 410 8.36 -28.57 -28.31
C PRO A 410 8.18 -29.83 -27.45
N SER A 411 9.13 -30.05 -26.55
CA SER A 411 9.07 -31.04 -25.48
C SER A 411 8.38 -30.43 -24.25
N LEU A 412 7.05 -30.53 -24.21
CA LEU A 412 6.20 -30.39 -23.01
C LEU A 412 5.26 -31.61 -22.95
N PRO A 413 4.85 -32.10 -21.74
CA PRO A 413 4.23 -33.43 -21.60
C PRO A 413 2.77 -33.53 -22.07
N ASP A 414 2.04 -32.42 -22.27
CA ASP A 414 0.61 -32.49 -22.60
C ASP A 414 0.31 -32.31 -24.09
N SER A 415 -0.06 -33.44 -24.70
CA SER A 415 -0.38 -33.61 -26.11
C SER A 415 -1.66 -32.90 -26.61
N ASN A 416 -2.37 -32.15 -25.77
CA ASN A 416 -3.72 -31.66 -26.07
C ASN A 416 -3.77 -30.23 -26.65
N ALA A 417 -2.74 -29.40 -26.47
CA ALA A 417 -2.75 -28.01 -26.97
C ALA A 417 -2.41 -27.88 -28.47
N ARG A 418 -1.98 -28.96 -29.13
CA ARG A 418 -1.42 -28.96 -30.50
C ARG A 418 -2.39 -28.57 -31.62
N GLY A 419 -3.68 -28.38 -31.31
CA GLY A 419 -4.73 -28.04 -32.29
C GLY A 419 -5.48 -26.75 -32.01
N VAL A 420 -5.35 -26.15 -30.82
CA VAL A 420 -6.23 -25.04 -30.41
C VAL A 420 -6.05 -23.82 -31.32
N TYR A 421 -4.80 -23.47 -31.67
CA TYR A 421 -4.51 -22.37 -32.61
C TYR A 421 -5.09 -22.54 -34.02
N LYS A 422 -5.46 -23.78 -34.41
CA LYS A 422 -6.07 -24.07 -35.72
C LYS A 422 -7.60 -23.91 -35.71
N LEU A 423 -8.20 -23.83 -34.52
CA LEU A 423 -9.64 -23.61 -34.38
C LEU A 423 -9.99 -22.15 -34.72
N PRO A 424 -11.21 -21.86 -35.18
CA PRO A 424 -11.74 -20.49 -35.23
C PRO A 424 -11.70 -19.82 -33.84
N SER A 425 -11.65 -18.49 -33.81
CA SER A 425 -11.56 -17.68 -32.58
C SER A 425 -12.64 -18.00 -31.55
N GLU A 426 -13.86 -18.31 -32.01
CA GLU A 426 -14.99 -18.65 -31.15
C GLU A 426 -14.76 -19.98 -30.42
N LEU A 427 -14.20 -20.97 -31.12
CA LEU A 427 -13.89 -22.27 -30.54
C LEU A 427 -12.64 -22.22 -29.65
N GLN A 428 -11.64 -21.41 -30.02
CA GLN A 428 -10.49 -21.12 -29.14
C GLN A 428 -10.98 -20.55 -27.81
N LYS A 429 -11.86 -19.55 -27.87
CA LYS A 429 -12.47 -18.95 -26.69
C LYS A 429 -13.21 -20.00 -25.85
N ILE A 430 -14.06 -20.83 -26.45
CA ILE A 430 -14.78 -21.90 -25.71
C ILE A 430 -13.79 -22.86 -25.02
N VAL A 431 -12.69 -23.22 -25.67
CA VAL A 431 -11.68 -24.12 -25.09
C VAL A 431 -11.00 -23.45 -23.90
N PHE A 432 -10.58 -22.20 -24.02
CA PHE A 432 -9.91 -21.49 -22.94
C PHE A 432 -10.87 -21.19 -21.80
N ASP A 433 -12.08 -20.69 -22.09
CA ASP A 433 -13.13 -20.41 -21.09
C ASP A 433 -13.57 -21.69 -20.35
N GLY A 434 -13.40 -22.87 -20.96
CA GLY A 434 -13.67 -24.17 -20.33
C GLY A 434 -12.53 -24.73 -19.47
N VAL A 435 -11.41 -24.02 -19.34
CA VAL A 435 -10.37 -24.37 -18.35
C VAL A 435 -10.86 -23.94 -16.99
N ASP A 436 -11.31 -24.91 -16.20
CA ASP A 436 -11.71 -24.69 -14.83
C ASP A 436 -10.50 -24.70 -13.87
N ASP A 437 -10.66 -24.05 -12.74
CA ASP A 437 -9.73 -23.98 -11.61
C ASP A 437 -8.42 -23.21 -11.77
N PHE A 438 -7.54 -23.63 -12.69
CA PHE A 438 -6.25 -22.97 -12.93
C PHE A 438 -5.80 -23.11 -14.39
N PRO A 439 -5.30 -22.04 -15.04
CA PRO A 439 -5.08 -20.69 -14.51
C PRO A 439 -6.39 -19.95 -14.19
N ILE A 440 -6.29 -18.90 -13.38
CA ILE A 440 -7.43 -18.21 -12.79
C ILE A 440 -8.05 -17.24 -13.80
N GLY A 441 -9.34 -17.42 -14.07
CA GLY A 441 -10.16 -16.49 -14.86
C GLY A 441 -10.56 -15.24 -14.08
N MET A 442 -10.92 -14.17 -14.79
CA MET A 442 -11.23 -12.87 -14.18
C MET A 442 -12.43 -12.94 -13.22
N ASP A 443 -13.48 -13.69 -13.55
CA ASP A 443 -14.66 -13.81 -12.69
C ASP A 443 -14.31 -14.47 -11.35
N LYS A 444 -13.57 -15.59 -11.40
CA LYS A 444 -13.08 -16.28 -10.20
C LYS A 444 -12.11 -15.41 -9.39
N ALA A 445 -11.26 -14.61 -10.05
CA ALA A 445 -10.39 -13.66 -9.37
C ALA A 445 -11.17 -12.57 -8.62
N LYS A 446 -12.29 -12.09 -9.18
CA LYS A 446 -13.19 -11.14 -8.51
C LYS A 446 -13.89 -11.77 -7.30
N GLU A 447 -14.33 -13.03 -7.41
CA GLU A 447 -14.88 -13.78 -6.26
C GLU A 447 -13.84 -13.94 -5.13
N TYR A 448 -12.59 -14.26 -5.46
CA TYR A 448 -11.52 -14.32 -4.46
C TYR A 448 -11.23 -12.96 -3.83
N ARG A 449 -11.26 -11.87 -4.62
CA ARG A 449 -11.14 -10.51 -4.07
C ARG A 449 -12.25 -10.21 -3.07
N GLU A 450 -13.50 -10.54 -3.35
CA GLU A 450 -14.61 -10.27 -2.40
C GLU A 450 -14.34 -10.98 -1.06
N LYS A 451 -13.95 -12.25 -1.10
CA LYS A 451 -13.57 -13.02 0.10
C LYS A 451 -12.37 -12.39 0.83
N LEU A 452 -11.36 -11.94 0.09
CA LEU A 452 -10.21 -11.24 0.66
C LEU A 452 -10.67 -9.94 1.34
N MET A 453 -11.48 -9.11 0.68
CA MET A 453 -11.95 -7.84 1.25
C MET A 453 -12.80 -8.04 2.51
N GLU A 454 -13.60 -9.10 2.58
CA GLU A 454 -14.34 -9.48 3.80
C GLU A 454 -13.40 -9.72 5.00
N GLU A 455 -12.23 -10.34 4.77
CA GLU A 455 -11.22 -10.57 5.82
C GLU A 455 -10.52 -9.29 6.29
N PHE A 456 -10.55 -8.22 5.49
CA PHE A 456 -9.88 -6.94 5.77
C PHE A 456 -10.81 -5.89 6.39
N VAL A 457 -12.10 -5.84 6.02
CA VAL A 457 -13.00 -4.72 6.36
C VAL A 457 -13.50 -4.72 7.81
N LEU A 458 -13.83 -5.89 8.38
CA LEU A 458 -14.62 -5.94 9.62
C LEU A 458 -13.80 -5.93 10.92
N LYS A 459 -12.56 -6.43 10.90
CA LYS A 459 -11.86 -6.80 12.15
C LYS A 459 -10.61 -5.99 12.47
N HIS A 460 -10.02 -5.31 11.47
CA HIS A 460 -8.88 -4.42 11.69
C HIS A 460 -9.20 -3.18 12.54
N GLN A 461 -10.47 -2.80 12.63
CA GLN A 461 -10.90 -1.68 13.47
C GLN A 461 -11.01 -2.07 14.95
N GLU A 462 -11.43 -3.31 15.25
CA GLU A 462 -11.56 -3.82 16.63
C GLU A 462 -10.20 -4.16 17.23
N ASN A 463 -9.31 -4.83 16.49
CA ASN A 463 -7.97 -5.20 16.98
C ASN A 463 -7.05 -3.99 17.20
N PHE A 464 -7.27 -2.89 16.47
CA PHE A 464 -6.53 -1.64 16.67
C PHE A 464 -6.83 -0.98 18.02
N VAL A 465 -8.02 -1.20 18.57
CA VAL A 465 -8.40 -0.71 19.92
C VAL A 465 -7.83 -1.64 21.01
N GLY A 466 -7.57 -2.92 20.68
CA GLY A 466 -7.14 -3.95 21.63
C GLY A 466 -5.65 -3.98 21.99
N GLY A 467 -4.78 -3.21 21.31
CA GLY A 467 -3.34 -3.19 21.59
C GLY A 467 -2.52 -4.35 20.99
N ASP A 468 -3.16 -5.25 20.24
CA ASP A 468 -2.51 -6.45 19.68
C ASP A 468 -1.71 -6.20 18.39
N CYS A 469 -1.73 -4.98 17.84
CA CYS A 469 -0.93 -4.60 16.67
C CYS A 469 0.52 -4.24 17.07
N THR A 470 1.28 -5.21 17.60
CA THR A 470 2.74 -5.09 17.68
C THR A 470 3.35 -5.72 16.41
N LEU A 471 3.89 -4.88 15.53
CA LEU A 471 4.63 -5.28 14.33
C LEU A 471 6.06 -5.73 14.66
#